data_AF-A0A970L1X7-F1
#
_entry.id   AF-A0A970L1X7-F1
#
_cell.length_a   1.000
_cell.length_b   1.000
_cell.length_c   1.000
_cell.angle_alpha   90.00
_cell.angle_beta   90.00
_cell.angle_gamma   90.00
#
_symmetry.space_group_name_H-M   'P 1'
#
loop_
_entity.id
_entity.type
_entity.pdbx_description
1 polymer ?
#
loop_
_entity_poly.entity_id
_entity_poly.type
_entity_poly.pdbx_seq_one_letter_code
_entity_poly.pdbx_strand_id
1 'polypeptide(L)'
;MGIFSRLFGKRGKSTRKYEDIYLQARRMKQSPEYAFKQAVDRAVEEGVFASSSEAAQELYEALKAQVDQEELPALEKAYNKVK
;
A
#
# COMPACT_ATOMS: atom_id res chain seq x y z
N MET A 1 7.26 0.30 37.22
CA MET A 1 8.56 -0.12 36.65
C MET A 1 8.31 -1.40 35.87
N GLY A 2 8.24 -1.48 34.55
CA GLY A 2 8.73 -0.61 33.50
C GLY A 2 9.85 -1.33 32.74
N ILE A 3 9.49 -2.17 31.75
CA ILE A 3 10.27 -2.58 30.56
C ILE A 3 9.43 -3.56 29.71
N PHE A 4 8.24 -3.16 29.28
CA PHE A 4 7.69 -3.76 28.05
C PHE A 4 8.45 -3.11 26.92
N SER A 5 9.42 -3.88 26.41
CA SER A 5 10.37 -3.53 25.39
C SER A 5 9.73 -2.68 24.30
N ARG A 6 10.24 -1.45 24.19
CA ARG A 6 10.17 -0.58 23.01
C ARG A 6 10.88 -1.23 21.82
N LEU A 7 10.48 -2.45 21.47
CA LEU A 7 10.73 -3.09 20.18
C LEU A 7 9.69 -2.64 19.15
N PHE A 8 8.98 -1.55 19.41
CA PHE A 8 8.58 -0.59 18.38
C PHE A 8 9.85 0.12 17.86
N GLY A 9 10.77 -0.69 17.34
CA GLY A 9 11.83 -0.21 16.49
C GLY A 9 11.14 0.59 15.40
N LYS A 10 11.65 1.80 15.21
CA LYS A 10 11.39 2.73 14.13
C LYS A 10 11.67 2.05 12.76
N ARG A 11 10.96 0.96 12.44
CA ARG A 11 10.80 0.48 11.07
C ARG A 11 9.88 1.52 10.46
N GLY A 12 10.44 2.43 9.67
CA GLY A 12 9.61 3.19 8.72
C GLY A 12 8.67 2.18 8.08
N LYS A 13 7.36 2.38 8.23
CA LYS A 13 6.33 1.50 7.68
C LYS A 13 6.66 1.33 6.20
N SER A 14 7.35 0.25 5.84
CA SER A 14 7.85 0.09 4.49
C SER A 14 6.67 -0.35 3.65
N THR A 15 6.10 0.60 2.92
CA THR A 15 5.11 0.37 1.85
C THR A 15 5.64 -0.57 0.78
N ARG A 16 6.97 -0.71 0.68
CA ARG A 16 7.70 -1.50 -0.32
C ARG A 16 7.16 -2.91 -0.56
N LYS A 17 6.76 -3.63 0.50
CA LYS A 17 6.17 -4.97 0.37
C LYS A 17 4.84 -4.93 -0.39
N TYR A 18 4.02 -3.92 -0.10
CA TYR A 18 2.69 -3.74 -0.68
C TYR A 18 2.76 -3.13 -2.08
N GLU A 19 3.75 -2.26 -2.33
CA GLU A 19 4.12 -1.83 -3.68
C GLU A 19 4.45 -3.05 -4.57
N ASP A 20 5.26 -3.99 -4.05
CA ASP A 20 5.60 -5.22 -4.76
C ASP A 20 4.36 -6.09 -5.05
N ILE A 21 3.42 -6.19 -4.10
CA ILE A 21 2.14 -6.89 -4.32
C ILE A 21 1.36 -6.25 -5.46
N TYR A 22 1.26 -4.92 -5.48
CA TYR A 22 0.60 -4.19 -6.56
C TYR A 22 1.28 -4.45 -7.91
N LEU A 23 2.60 -4.29 -7.98
CA LEU A 23 3.38 -4.47 -9.20
C LEU A 23 3.31 -5.92 -9.72
N GLN A 24 3.33 -6.91 -8.83
CA GLN A 24 3.16 -8.32 -9.20
C GLN A 24 1.77 -8.59 -9.76
N ALA A 25 0.71 -8.04 -9.14
CA ALA A 25 -0.64 -8.16 -9.66
C ALA A 25 -0.79 -7.49 -11.04
N ARG A 26 -0.14 -6.34 -11.27
CA ARG A 26 -0.06 -5.68 -12.59
C ARG A 26 0.66 -6.53 -13.62
N ARG A 27 1.77 -7.18 -13.26
CA ARG A 27 2.47 -8.16 -14.13
C ARG A 27 1.60 -9.36 -14.50
N MET A 28 0.71 -9.78 -13.59
CA MET A 28 -0.30 -10.82 -13.83
C MET A 28 -1.51 -10.32 -14.63
N LYS A 29 -1.46 -9.09 -15.18
CA LYS A 29 -2.54 -8.43 -15.91
C LYS A 29 -3.84 -8.28 -15.09
N GLN A 30 -3.74 -8.24 -13.76
CA GLN A 30 -4.89 -7.92 -12.92
C GLN A 30 -5.25 -6.44 -13.02
N SER A 31 -6.53 -6.15 -12.77
CA SER A 31 -7.04 -4.79 -12.74
C SER A 31 -6.30 -3.97 -11.68
N PRO A 32 -5.90 -2.72 -11.99
CA PRO A 32 -5.21 -1.82 -11.06
C PRO A 32 -5.98 -1.63 -9.75
N GLU A 33 -7.32 -1.57 -9.85
CA GLU A 33 -8.22 -1.46 -8.70
C GLU A 33 -8.13 -2.67 -7.76
N TYR A 34 -8.08 -3.88 -8.32
CA TYR A 34 -7.98 -5.11 -7.54
C TYR A 34 -6.60 -5.24 -6.90
N ALA A 35 -5.54 -5.00 -7.69
CA ALA A 35 -4.16 -5.00 -7.22
C ALA A 35 -3.95 -4.03 -6.06
N PHE A 36 -4.47 -2.81 -6.19
CA PHE A 36 -4.31 -1.76 -5.18
C PHE A 36 -5.10 -2.08 -3.92
N LYS A 37 -6.35 -2.51 -4.06
CA LYS A 37 -7.17 -2.94 -2.93
C LYS A 37 -6.51 -4.09 -2.18
N GLN A 38 -5.99 -5.09 -2.89
CA GLN A 38 -5.30 -6.23 -2.28
C GLN A 38 -4.06 -5.79 -1.48
N ALA A 39 -3.28 -4.86 -2.01
CA ALA A 39 -2.11 -4.30 -1.33
C ALA A 39 -2.51 -3.55 -0.05
N VAL A 40 -3.55 -2.73 -0.11
CA VAL A 40 -4.10 -1.98 1.04
C VAL A 40 -4.67 -2.92 2.11
N ASP A 41 -5.51 -3.87 1.71
CA ASP A 41 -6.12 -4.85 2.61
C ASP A 41 -5.03 -5.64 3.35
N ARG A 42 -3.99 -6.11 2.65
CA ARG A 42 -2.84 -6.78 3.28
C ARG A 42 -2.12 -5.88 4.28
N ALA A 43 -1.97 -4.60 3.96
CA ALA A 43 -1.26 -3.67 4.82
C ALA A 43 -2.00 -3.36 6.13
N VAL A 44 -3.34 -3.43 6.09
CA VAL A 44 -4.20 -3.34 7.27
C VAL A 44 -4.26 -4.68 8.02
N GLU A 45 -4.43 -5.80 7.31
CA GLU A 45 -4.45 -7.15 7.90
C GLU A 45 -3.16 -7.49 8.66
N GLU A 46 -2.01 -7.06 8.15
CA GLU A 46 -0.71 -7.25 8.82
C GLU A 46 -0.46 -6.23 9.95
N GLY A 47 -1.40 -5.30 10.18
CA GLY A 47 -1.30 -4.29 11.23
C GLY A 47 -0.22 -3.24 10.99
N VAL A 48 0.26 -3.08 9.74
CA VAL A 48 1.24 -2.04 9.40
C VAL A 48 0.60 -0.66 9.39
N PHE A 49 -0.64 -0.56 8.92
CA PHE A 49 -1.44 0.66 8.98
C PHE A 49 -2.67 0.47 9.86
N ALA A 50 -3.10 1.55 10.52
CA ALA A 50 -4.23 1.50 11.44
C ALA A 50 -5.58 1.52 10.71
N SER A 51 -5.60 1.99 9.45
CA SER A 51 -6.80 2.07 8.63
C SER A 51 -6.48 1.88 7.15
N SER A 52 -7.48 1.43 6.40
CA SER A 52 -7.39 1.29 4.94
C SER A 52 -7.13 2.64 4.26
N SER A 53 -7.66 3.74 4.80
CA SER A 53 -7.44 5.08 4.24
C SER A 53 -5.98 5.55 4.43
N GLU A 54 -5.38 5.34 5.61
CA GLU A 54 -3.93 5.62 5.81
C GLU A 54 -3.07 4.76 4.89
N ALA A 55 -3.35 3.46 4.82
CA ALA A 55 -2.63 2.54 3.94
C ALA A 55 -2.74 2.95 2.48
N ALA A 56 -3.95 3.28 2.01
CA ALA A 56 -4.21 3.69 0.64
C ALA A 56 -3.46 4.97 0.28
N GLN A 57 -3.42 5.97 1.17
CA GLN A 57 -2.72 7.21 0.90
C GLN A 57 -1.20 6.99 0.77
N GLU A 58 -0.60 6.27 1.72
CA GLU A 58 0.84 5.98 1.73
C GLU A 58 1.25 5.09 0.54
N LEU A 59 0.46 4.06 0.21
CA LEU A 59 0.68 3.24 -0.98
C LEU A 59 0.52 4.03 -2.27
N TYR A 60 -0.47 4.92 -2.35
CA TYR A 60 -0.70 5.74 -3.52
C TYR A 60 0.49 6.67 -3.77
N GLU A 61 1.00 7.36 -2.75
CA GLU A 61 2.17 8.24 -2.91
C GLU A 61 3.42 7.47 -3.31
N ALA A 62 3.66 6.30 -2.71
CA ALA A 62 4.80 5.46 -3.05
C ALA A 62 4.71 4.90 -4.49
N LEU A 63 3.55 4.39 -4.88
CA LEU A 63 3.32 3.88 -6.24
C LEU A 63 3.34 5.00 -7.27
N LYS A 64 2.80 6.18 -6.97
CA LYS A 64 2.81 7.35 -7.86
C LYS A 64 4.22 7.76 -8.28
N ALA A 65 5.21 7.53 -7.42
CA ALA A 65 6.62 7.79 -7.73
C ALA A 65 7.29 6.70 -8.59
N GLN A 66 6.65 5.53 -8.74
CA GLN A 66 7.21 4.36 -9.42
C GLN A 66 6.46 3.98 -10.70
N VAL A 67 5.16 4.24 -10.78
CA VAL A 67 4.34 3.92 -11.96
C VAL A 67 4.48 5.01 -13.02
N ASP A 68 4.39 4.59 -14.28
CA ASP A 68 4.44 5.52 -15.42
C ASP A 68 3.22 6.46 -15.43
N GLN A 69 3.36 7.60 -16.13
CA GLN A 69 2.26 8.58 -16.28
C GLN A 69 0.98 7.96 -16.87
N GLU A 70 1.11 6.93 -17.70
CA GLU A 70 -0.01 6.22 -18.31
C GLU A 70 -0.79 5.35 -17.30
N GLU A 71 -0.12 4.88 -16.24
CA GLU A 71 -0.72 4.09 -15.16
C GLU A 71 -1.30 4.97 -14.04
N LEU A 72 -0.89 6.24 -13.95
CA LEU A 72 -1.41 7.20 -12.96
C LEU A 72 -2.93 7.32 -12.91
N PRO A 73 -3.68 7.50 -14.04
CA PRO A 73 -5.13 7.61 -13.98
C PRO A 73 -5.79 6.30 -13.49
N ALA A 74 -5.20 5.15 -13.82
CA ALA A 74 -5.65 3.85 -13.35
C ALA A 74 -5.39 3.68 -11.83
N LEU A 75 -4.23 4.13 -11.35
CA LEU A 75 -3.87 4.14 -9.93
C LEU A 75 -4.73 5.13 -9.13
N GLU A 76 -4.99 6.33 -9.63
CA GLU A 76 -5.87 7.32 -8.98
C GLU A 76 -7.30 6.81 -8.87
N LYS A 77 -7.82 6.17 -9.92
CA LYS A 77 -9.14 5.56 -9.88
C LYS A 77 -9.22 4.45 -8.83
N ALA A 78 -8.16 3.64 -8.73
CA ALA A 78 -8.05 2.60 -7.71
C ALA A 78 -8.00 3.20 -6.29
N TYR A 79 -7.19 4.24 -6.08
CA TYR A 79 -7.10 4.96 -4.82
C TYR A 79 -8.45 5.56 -4.39
N ASN A 80 -9.15 6.25 -5.29
CA ASN A 80 -10.47 6.84 -5.03
C ASN A 80 -11.57 5.82 -4.70
N LYS A 81 -11.40 4.55 -5.07
CA LYS A 81 -12.33 3.47 -4.71
C LYS A 81 -12.07 2.87 -3.33
N VAL A 82 -10.87 3.03 -2.80
CA VAL A 82 -10.41 2.39 -1.55
C VAL A 82 -10.38 3.37 -0.38
N LYS A 83 -10.09 4.65 -0.64
CA LYS A 83 -10.21 5.77 0.30
C LYS A 83 -11.62 5.90 0.85
#